data_AF-A0A9C7RM49-F1
#
_entry.id   AF-A0A9C7RM49-F1
#
_cell.length_a   1.000
_cell.length_b   1.000
_cell.length_c   1.000
_cell.angle_alpha   90.00
_cell.angle_beta   90.00
_cell.angle_gamma   90.00
#
_symmetry.space_group_name_H-M   'P 1'
#
loop_
_entity.id
_entity.type
_entity.pdbx_description
1 polymer ?
#
loop_
_entity_poly.entity_id
_entity_poly.type
_entity_poly.pdbx_seq_one_letter_code
_entity_poly.pdbx_strand_id
1 'polypeptide(L)' 'KNLLRHFGSIEKIAIASIEQLMMVDGIGNKKAEQIYKIFH' A
#
# COMPACT_ATOMS: atom_id res chain seq x y z
N LYS A 1 8.70 1.72 -5.84
CA LYS A 1 8.85 0.53 -6.73
C LYS A 1 8.38 -0.77 -6.07
N ASN A 2 8.60 -1.00 -4.77
CA ASN A 2 8.16 -2.24 -4.09
C ASN A 2 6.63 -2.41 -4.05
N LEU A 3 5.86 -1.32 -3.89
CA LEU A 3 4.39 -1.38 -3.83
C LEU A 3 3.76 -1.95 -5.10
N LEU A 4 4.07 -1.37 -6.26
CA LEU A 4 3.56 -1.83 -7.55
C LEU A 4 4.05 -3.25 -7.89
N ARG A 5 5.28 -3.61 -7.49
CA ARG A 5 5.79 -4.97 -7.68
C ARG A 5 5.07 -5.99 -6.78
N HIS A 6 4.72 -5.61 -5.55
CA HIS A 6 4.02 -6.49 -4.61
C HIS A 6 2.55 -6.67 -4.99
N PHE A 7 1.84 -5.58 -5.29
CA PHE A 7 0.42 -5.62 -5.60
C PHE A 7 0.12 -5.90 -7.07
N GLY A 8 1.05 -5.62 -7.98
CA GLY A 8 0.93 -5.89 -9.42
C GLY A 8 0.10 -4.89 -10.22
N SER A 9 -0.82 -4.14 -9.59
CA SER A 9 -1.58 -3.07 -10.25
C SER A 9 -1.95 -1.94 -9.28
N ILE A 10 -2.35 -0.79 -9.82
CA ILE A 10 -2.80 0.35 -9.02
C ILE A 10 -4.17 0.06 -8.40
N GLU A 11 -5.07 -0.61 -9.10
CA GLU A 11 -6.39 -1.00 -8.57
C GLU A 11 -6.26 -1.85 -7.30
N LYS A 12 -5.31 -2.80 -7.30
CA LYS A 12 -5.03 -3.65 -6.13
C LYS A 12 -4.46 -2.86 -4.95
N ILE A 13 -3.72 -1.79 -5.20
CA ILE A 13 -3.23 -0.90 -4.14
C ILE A 13 -4.41 -0.08 -3.60
N ALA A 14 -5.32 0.36 -4.47
CA ALA A 14 -6.44 1.20 -4.08
C ALA A 14 -7.46 0.48 -3.19
N ILE A 15 -7.62 -0.84 -3.35
CA ILE A 15 -8.51 -1.66 -2.50
C ILE A 15 -7.79 -2.33 -1.31
N ALA A 16 -6.48 -2.08 -1.15
CA ALA A 16 -5.69 -2.72 -0.10
C ALA A 16 -5.97 -2.12 1.28
N SER A 17 -5.97 -2.97 2.31
CA SER A 17 -6.04 -2.50 3.70
C SER A 17 -4.69 -1.92 4.17
N ILE A 18 -4.73 -1.12 5.23
CA ILE A 18 -3.51 -0.57 5.87
C ILE A 18 -2.54 -1.70 6.27
N GLU A 19 -3.06 -2.81 6.79
CA GLU A 19 -2.26 -3.98 7.18
C GLU A 19 -1.56 -4.61 5.98
N GLN A 20 -2.25 -4.76 4.84
CA GLN A 20 -1.66 -5.28 3.61
C GLN A 20 -0.59 -4.35 3.05
N LEU A 21 -0.81 -3.03 3.11
CA LEU A 21 0.18 -2.05 2.69
C LEU A 21 1.46 -2.15 3.54
N MET A 22 1.34 -2.43 4.84
CA MET A 22 2.46 -2.62 5.76
C MET A 22 3.26 -3.91 5.53
N MET A 23 2.71 -4.90 4.82
CA MET A 23 3.44 -6.13 4.46
C MET A 23 4.50 -5.89 3.37
N VAL A 24 4.49 -4.72 2.73
CA VAL A 24 5.48 -4.38 1.71
C VAL A 24 6.75 -3.85 2.39
N ASP A 25 7.89 -4.46 2.07
CA ASP A 25 9.20 -4.04 2.57
C ASP A 25 9.43 -2.52 2.42
N GLY A 26 9.66 -1.87 3.57
CA GLY A 26 9.89 -0.42 3.66
C GLY A 26 8.63 0.44 3.81
N ILE A 27 7.44 -0.18 3.93
CA ILE A 27 6.18 0.47 4.28
C ILE A 27 5.86 0.19 5.76
N GLY A 28 6.16 1.16 6.62
CA GLY A 28 5.69 1.16 7.99
C GLY A 28 4.30 1.81 8.11
N ASN A 29 3.72 1.74 9.31
CA ASN A 29 2.39 2.27 9.63
C ASN A 29 2.14 3.70 9.06
N LYS A 30 3.02 4.67 9.33
CA LYS A 30 2.86 6.05 8.82
C LYS A 30 2.75 6.13 7.29
N LYS A 31 3.55 5.34 6.56
CA LYS A 31 3.50 5.31 5.08
C LYS A 31 2.24 4.60 4.59
N ALA A 32 1.83 3.52 5.26
CA ALA A 32 0.61 2.80 4.92
C ALA A 32 -0.63 3.69 5.08
N GLU A 33 -0.72 4.45 6.18
CA GLU A 33 -1.80 5.42 6.39
C GLU A 33 -1.82 6.52 5.32
N GLN A 34 -0.66 7.07 4.96
CA GLN A 34 -0.56 8.09 3.90
C GLN A 34 -1.03 7.55 2.56
N ILE A 35 -0.63 6.33 2.21
CA ILE A 35 -1.07 5.67 0.97
C ILE A 35 -2.58 5.43 1.01
N TYR A 36 -3.09 4.88 2.11
CA TYR A 36 -4.51 4.60 2.26
C TYR A 36 -5.37 5.86 2.07
N LYS A 37 -4.97 6.99 2.67
CA LYS A 37 -5.62 8.31 2.51
C LYS A 37 -5.60 8.90 1.10
N ILE A 38 -4.73 8.41 0.21
CA ILE A 38 -4.67 8.88 -1.19
C ILE A 38 -5.69 8.13 -2.05
N PHE A 39 -5.97 6.87 -1.70
CA PHE A 39 -6.82 5.99 -2.49
C PHE A 39 -8.25 5.83 -1.93
N HIS A 40 -8.49 6.24 -0.68
CA HIS A 40 -9.79 6.29 0.02
C HIS A 40 -10.10 7.71 0.47
#